data_AF-A0A4Z1ADD5-F1
#
_entry.id   AF-A0A4Z1ADD5-F1
#
_cell.length_a   1.000
_cell.length_b   1.000
_cell.length_c   1.000
_cell.angle_alpha   90.00
_cell.angle_beta   90.00
_cell.angle_gamma   90.00
#
_symmetry.space_group_name_H-M   'P 1'
#
loop_
_entity.id
_entity.type
_entity.pdbx_description
1 polymer ?
#
loop_
_entity_poly.entity_id
_entity_poly.type
_entity_poly.pdbx_seq_one_letter_code
_entity_poly.pdbx_strand_id
1 'polypeptide(L)'
;MPHENGRIYGSFKKICIPEAELKIEAKAILPNLISLKSDWESGQISDSHLSFQLVLLYLESRVKKHPFLRMGKPLPNRIQSQEFLEVVRFYGMPDTVRFALWKWHLGEWDIRLINYNPSSLEMLESQSHGYRYSTISWEHALEGSLVEEKRDAFEHLLHDLAHAYMFFREDYDYEGQKQFFKDMWIDYPKYEPVLNTNPIFRSKFEYCISDMNSHPAHLASYWNAIRREAGIPIDANLKV
;
A
#
# COMPACT_ATOMS: atom_id res chain seq x y z
N MET A 1 -12.45 5.91 0.24
CA MET A 1 -12.54 6.39 1.63
C MET A 1 -13.37 5.41 2.43
N PRO A 2 -12.76 4.34 2.95
CA PRO A 2 -13.48 3.28 3.62
C PRO A 2 -14.29 3.78 4.83
N HIS A 3 -14.07 4.99 5.34
CA HIS A 3 -14.97 5.67 6.26
C HIS A 3 -15.52 6.95 5.64
N GLU A 4 -16.65 6.87 4.92
CA GLU A 4 -17.34 8.05 4.40
C GLU A 4 -18.74 8.12 5.01
N ASN A 5 -19.01 9.18 5.79
CA ASN A 5 -20.27 9.35 6.52
C ASN A 5 -20.63 8.12 7.38
N GLY A 6 -19.63 7.50 8.01
CA GLY A 6 -19.81 6.30 8.84
C GLY A 6 -20.09 4.99 8.08
N ARG A 7 -20.02 5.00 6.73
CA ARG A 7 -20.19 3.80 5.91
C ARG A 7 -18.86 3.20 5.50
N ILE A 8 -18.79 1.86 5.63
CA ILE A 8 -17.64 1.06 5.23
C ILE A 8 -17.77 0.56 3.78
N TYR A 9 -16.81 0.93 2.93
CA TYR A 9 -16.73 0.46 1.53
C TYR A 9 -15.28 0.16 1.10
N GLY A 10 -15.14 -0.38 -0.11
CA GLY A 10 -13.84 -0.73 -0.70
C GLY A 10 -13.49 -2.21 -0.57
N SER A 11 -12.28 -2.56 -1.02
CA SER A 11 -11.80 -3.93 -1.12
C SER A 11 -11.66 -4.64 0.23
N PHE A 12 -11.43 -3.88 1.30
CA PHE A 12 -11.18 -4.39 2.65
C PHE A 12 -12.41 -4.27 3.58
N LYS A 13 -13.57 -3.85 3.08
CA LYS A 13 -14.76 -3.55 3.91
C LYS A 13 -15.19 -4.65 4.89
N LYS A 14 -14.85 -5.91 4.63
CA LYS A 14 -15.19 -7.07 5.46
C LYS A 14 -14.34 -7.19 6.73
N ILE A 15 -13.24 -6.46 6.79
CA ILE A 15 -12.26 -6.47 7.89
C ILE A 15 -12.01 -5.08 8.46
N CYS A 16 -12.70 -4.04 7.98
CA CYS A 16 -12.73 -2.75 8.66
C CYS A 16 -13.77 -2.80 9.79
N ILE A 17 -13.54 -2.03 10.84
CA ILE A 17 -14.45 -1.89 11.99
C ILE A 17 -14.89 -0.43 12.12
N PRO A 18 -16.02 -0.13 12.77
CA PRO A 18 -16.45 1.25 13.01
C PRO A 18 -15.39 2.06 13.78
N GLU A 19 -15.31 3.36 13.52
CA GLU A 19 -14.33 4.26 14.17
C GLU A 19 -14.43 4.23 15.70
N ALA A 20 -15.65 4.14 16.24
CA ALA A 20 -15.90 4.02 17.68
C ALA A 20 -15.27 2.76 18.31
N GLU A 21 -15.00 1.72 17.52
CA GLU A 21 -14.39 0.47 17.97
C GLU A 21 -12.85 0.49 17.88
N LEU A 22 -12.25 1.41 17.10
CA LEU A 22 -10.80 1.47 16.90
C LEU A 22 -10.03 1.65 18.21
N LYS A 23 -10.49 2.54 19.10
CA LYS A 23 -9.87 2.74 20.42
C LYS A 23 -9.99 1.52 21.34
N ILE A 24 -11.05 0.73 21.17
CA ILE A 24 -11.27 -0.49 21.96
C ILE A 24 -10.32 -1.58 21.47
N GLU A 25 -10.21 -1.76 20.15
CA GLU A 25 -9.25 -2.67 19.53
C GLU A 25 -7.81 -2.31 19.91
N ALA A 26 -7.41 -1.05 19.71
CA ALA A 26 -6.05 -0.59 19.99
C ALA A 26 -5.64 -0.89 21.44
N LYS A 27 -6.53 -0.65 22.42
CA LYS A 27 -6.29 -1.02 23.83
C LYS A 27 -6.11 -2.52 24.03
N ALA A 28 -6.90 -3.34 23.34
CA ALA A 28 -6.86 -4.79 23.49
C ALA A 28 -5.56 -5.40 22.93
N ILE A 29 -5.04 -4.85 21.82
CA ILE A 29 -3.81 -5.35 21.15
C ILE A 29 -2.56 -4.51 21.48
N LEU A 30 -2.67 -3.50 22.35
CA LEU A 30 -1.58 -2.56 22.68
C LEU A 30 -0.28 -3.26 23.11
N PRO A 31 -0.30 -4.29 23.99
CA PRO A 31 0.93 -4.98 24.38
C PRO A 31 1.64 -5.62 23.19
N ASN A 32 0.88 -6.18 22.24
CA ASN A 32 1.42 -6.79 21.03
C ASN A 32 2.02 -5.72 20.11
N LEU A 33 1.34 -4.57 19.92
CA LEU A 33 1.84 -3.47 19.10
C LEU A 33 3.16 -2.90 19.66
N ILE A 34 3.25 -2.69 20.98
CA ILE A 34 4.47 -2.20 21.64
C ILE A 34 5.63 -3.19 21.45
N SER A 35 5.37 -4.49 21.64
CA SER A 35 6.39 -5.53 21.43
C SER A 35 6.89 -5.54 19.98
N LEU A 36 5.97 -5.59 19.01
CA LEU A 36 6.31 -5.61 17.58
C LEU A 36 7.08 -4.36 17.15
N LYS A 37 6.68 -3.18 17.63
CA LYS A 37 7.39 -1.93 17.37
C LYS A 37 8.82 -1.98 17.91
N SER A 38 9.00 -2.43 19.16
CA SER A 38 10.31 -2.58 19.77
C SER A 38 11.20 -3.57 19.03
N ASP A 39 10.67 -4.73 18.64
CA ASP A 39 11.41 -5.75 17.90
C ASP A 39 11.84 -5.24 16.53
N TRP A 40 11.00 -4.46 15.86
CA TRP A 40 11.33 -3.83 14.57
C TRP A 40 12.36 -2.71 14.71
N GLU A 41 12.18 -1.79 15.66
CA GLU A 41 13.12 -0.67 15.90
C GLU A 41 14.51 -1.16 16.34
N SER A 42 14.58 -2.32 16.98
CA SER A 42 15.84 -2.97 17.36
C SER A 42 16.42 -3.88 16.27
N GLY A 43 15.73 -4.04 15.13
CA GLY A 43 16.17 -4.88 14.01
C GLY A 43 16.06 -6.39 14.26
N GLN A 44 15.34 -6.82 15.30
CA GLN A 44 15.12 -8.24 15.60
C GLN A 44 14.19 -8.91 14.58
N ILE A 45 13.25 -8.14 14.00
CA ILE A 45 12.37 -8.60 12.92
C ILE A 45 12.51 -7.68 11.71
N SER A 46 12.41 -8.27 10.52
CA SER A 46 12.44 -7.51 9.26
C SER A 46 11.11 -6.81 8.98
N ASP A 47 11.13 -5.84 8.08
CA ASP A 47 9.95 -5.12 7.59
C ASP A 47 8.82 -6.04 7.10
N SER A 48 9.19 -7.03 6.29
CA SER A 48 8.25 -8.03 5.77
C SER A 48 7.62 -8.84 6.91
N HIS A 49 8.44 -9.26 7.88
CA HIS A 49 7.98 -10.05 9.03
C HIS A 49 7.05 -9.23 9.93
N LEU A 50 7.42 -7.98 10.25
CA LEU A 50 6.56 -7.08 11.01
C LEU A 50 5.20 -6.89 10.32
N SER A 51 5.21 -6.61 9.01
CA SER A 51 3.98 -6.41 8.23
C SER A 51 3.07 -7.64 8.27
N PHE A 52 3.66 -8.84 8.18
CA PHE A 52 2.93 -10.10 8.33
C PHE A 52 2.35 -10.29 9.74
N GLN A 53 3.13 -10.00 10.79
CA GLN A 53 2.63 -10.10 12.18
C GLN A 53 1.49 -9.13 12.46
N LEU A 54 1.56 -7.90 11.93
CA LEU A 54 0.46 -6.93 12.00
C LEU A 54 -0.79 -7.46 11.31
N VAL A 55 -0.66 -8.05 10.12
CA VAL A 55 -1.78 -8.66 9.40
C VAL A 55 -2.43 -9.78 10.21
N LEU A 56 -1.65 -10.66 10.84
CA LEU A 56 -2.17 -11.71 11.71
C LEU A 56 -2.90 -11.12 12.93
N LEU A 57 -2.25 -10.19 13.62
CA LEU A 57 -2.77 -9.56 14.84
C LEU A 57 -4.15 -8.93 14.63
N TYR A 58 -4.27 -8.09 13.60
CA TYR A 58 -5.54 -7.42 13.29
C TYR A 58 -6.59 -8.40 12.75
N LEU A 59 -6.22 -9.36 11.89
CA LEU A 59 -7.18 -10.36 11.41
C LEU A 59 -7.78 -11.19 12.54
N GLU A 60 -6.95 -11.58 13.51
CA GLU A 60 -7.37 -12.40 14.63
C GLU A 60 -8.24 -11.60 15.61
N SER A 61 -7.89 -10.34 15.84
CA SER A 61 -8.71 -9.39 16.61
C SER A 61 -10.11 -9.22 15.99
N ARG A 62 -10.19 -8.98 14.69
CA ARG A 62 -11.43 -8.58 14.00
C ARG A 62 -12.31 -9.74 13.56
N VAL A 63 -11.72 -10.83 13.04
CA VAL A 63 -12.47 -11.95 12.46
C VAL A 63 -12.75 -13.07 13.47
N LYS A 64 -11.89 -13.21 14.51
CA LYS A 64 -11.98 -14.17 15.63
C LYS A 64 -12.08 -15.66 15.25
N LYS A 65 -13.19 -16.08 14.63
CA LYS A 65 -13.51 -17.50 14.38
C LYS A 65 -12.78 -18.09 13.16
N HIS A 66 -12.68 -17.35 12.06
CA HIS A 66 -12.13 -17.85 10.80
C HIS A 66 -11.32 -16.81 10.03
N PRO A 67 -10.16 -16.34 10.55
CA PRO A 67 -9.30 -15.37 9.86
C PRO A 67 -8.72 -15.90 8.54
N PHE A 68 -8.72 -17.23 8.36
CA PHE A 68 -8.16 -17.90 7.18
C PHE A 68 -9.20 -18.83 6.54
N LEU A 69 -9.25 -18.82 5.21
CA LEU A 69 -10.10 -19.75 4.45
C LEU A 69 -9.43 -21.12 4.37
N ARG A 70 -10.18 -22.18 4.71
CA ARG A 70 -9.69 -23.56 4.66
C ARG A 70 -9.78 -24.09 3.22
N MET A 71 -8.63 -24.37 2.60
CA MET A 71 -8.54 -24.89 1.23
C MET A 71 -8.38 -26.43 1.19
N GLY A 72 -8.98 -27.14 2.15
CA GLY A 72 -8.95 -28.62 2.21
C GLY A 72 -7.64 -29.24 2.73
N LYS A 73 -6.59 -28.44 2.97
CA LYS A 73 -5.36 -28.86 3.66
C LYS A 73 -5.21 -28.11 4.99
N PRO A 74 -4.56 -28.72 6.02
CA PRO A 74 -4.16 -27.98 7.21
C PRO A 74 -3.26 -26.80 6.83
N LEU A 75 -3.44 -25.66 7.50
CA LEU A 75 -2.53 -24.53 7.31
C LEU A 75 -1.17 -24.85 7.94
N PRO A 76 -0.04 -24.45 7.31
CA PRO A 76 1.28 -24.51 7.91
C PRO A 76 1.36 -23.74 9.24
N ASN A 77 2.47 -23.92 9.96
CA ASN A 77 2.72 -23.12 11.16
C ASN A 77 2.91 -21.65 10.77
N ARG A 78 2.24 -20.73 11.48
CA ARG A 78 2.31 -19.28 11.24
C ARG A 78 3.70 -18.70 11.47
N ILE A 79 4.54 -19.38 12.26
CA ILE A 79 5.95 -18.98 12.47
C ILE A 79 6.76 -19.15 11.18
N GLN A 80 6.39 -20.12 10.32
CA GLN A 80 6.98 -20.32 9.00
C GLN A 80 6.26 -19.42 7.99
N SER A 81 6.51 -18.12 8.07
CA SER A 81 5.73 -17.10 7.33
C SER A 81 5.71 -17.34 5.82
N GLN A 82 6.81 -17.81 5.21
CA GLN A 82 6.87 -18.12 3.78
C GLN A 82 5.92 -19.26 3.38
N GLU A 83 6.02 -20.42 4.02
CA GLU A 83 5.16 -21.58 3.76
C GLU A 83 3.69 -21.25 4.04
N PHE A 84 3.43 -20.50 5.11
CA PHE A 84 2.09 -20.06 5.46
C PHE A 84 1.51 -19.13 4.39
N LEU A 85 2.28 -18.11 3.98
CA LEU A 85 1.86 -17.13 2.98
C LEU A 85 1.66 -17.75 1.60
N GLU A 86 2.37 -18.82 1.24
CA GLU A 86 2.19 -19.52 -0.04
C GLU A 86 0.75 -20.05 -0.21
N VAL A 87 0.20 -20.64 0.85
CA VAL A 87 -1.05 -21.42 0.75
C VAL A 87 -2.26 -20.76 1.42
N VAL A 88 -2.05 -19.84 2.37
CA VAL A 88 -3.15 -19.21 3.11
C VAL A 88 -4.04 -18.38 2.19
N ARG A 89 -5.29 -18.17 2.60
CA ARG A 89 -6.13 -17.10 2.04
C ARG A 89 -6.74 -16.33 3.21
N PHE A 90 -6.54 -15.02 3.22
CA PHE A 90 -7.06 -14.14 4.27
C PHE A 90 -8.56 -13.91 4.07
N TYR A 91 -9.34 -14.04 5.14
CA TYR A 91 -10.75 -13.72 5.09
C TYR A 91 -10.93 -12.22 4.80
N GLY A 92 -11.78 -11.89 3.83
CA GLY A 92 -12.18 -10.51 3.58
C GLY A 92 -11.13 -9.61 2.93
N MET A 93 -10.00 -10.16 2.48
CA MET A 93 -8.97 -9.44 1.71
C MET A 93 -8.83 -10.01 0.29
N PRO A 94 -8.53 -9.17 -0.72
CA PRO A 94 -8.02 -9.65 -1.99
C PRO A 94 -6.69 -10.40 -1.83
N ASP A 95 -6.40 -11.32 -2.76
CA ASP A 95 -5.16 -12.10 -2.72
C ASP A 95 -3.90 -11.25 -2.97
N THR A 96 -4.06 -10.02 -3.45
CA THR A 96 -2.99 -9.06 -3.73
C THR A 96 -2.10 -8.82 -2.50
N VAL A 97 -2.71 -8.63 -1.32
CA VAL A 97 -1.98 -8.40 -0.06
C VAL A 97 -1.12 -9.61 0.30
N ARG A 98 -1.72 -10.82 0.29
CA ARG A 98 -0.99 -12.05 0.62
C ARG A 98 0.16 -12.27 -0.36
N PHE A 99 -0.10 -12.10 -1.66
CA PHE A 99 0.91 -12.33 -2.69
C PHE A 99 2.07 -11.32 -2.56
N ALA A 100 1.78 -10.05 -2.28
CA ALA A 100 2.82 -9.05 -1.99
C ALA A 100 3.67 -9.44 -0.78
N LEU A 101 3.04 -9.81 0.34
CA LEU A 101 3.76 -10.27 1.53
C LEU A 101 4.62 -11.50 1.26
N TRP A 102 4.12 -12.44 0.45
CA TRP A 102 4.83 -13.66 0.11
C TRP A 102 6.09 -13.35 -0.71
N LYS A 103 5.96 -12.60 -1.80
CA LYS A 103 7.08 -12.20 -2.66
C LYS A 103 8.08 -11.30 -1.92
N TRP A 104 7.60 -10.45 -1.02
CA TRP A 104 8.45 -9.65 -0.13
C TRP A 104 9.28 -10.53 0.81
N HIS A 105 8.66 -11.53 1.44
CA HIS A 105 9.35 -12.48 2.33
C HIS A 105 10.39 -13.35 1.60
N LEU A 106 10.21 -13.58 0.31
CA LEU A 106 11.18 -14.28 -0.53
C LEU A 106 12.33 -13.37 -0.99
N GLY A 107 12.23 -12.05 -0.74
CA GLY A 107 13.19 -11.06 -1.23
C GLY A 107 13.06 -10.79 -2.73
N GLU A 108 11.98 -11.23 -3.36
CA GLU A 108 11.77 -11.04 -4.80
C GLU A 108 11.24 -9.64 -5.13
N TRP A 109 10.46 -9.04 -4.22
CA TRP A 109 9.89 -7.70 -4.39
C TRP A 109 10.51 -6.74 -3.36
N ASP A 110 11.11 -5.64 -3.84
CA ASP A 110 11.71 -4.58 -2.99
C ASP A 110 10.61 -3.67 -2.44
N ILE A 111 9.98 -4.13 -1.36
CA ILE A 111 9.05 -3.35 -0.56
C ILE A 111 9.79 -2.91 0.70
N ARG A 112 9.58 -1.67 1.14
CA ARG A 112 10.26 -1.09 2.32
C ARG A 112 9.22 -0.56 3.28
N LEU A 113 9.29 -0.96 4.54
CA LEU A 113 8.36 -0.47 5.55
C LEU A 113 8.84 0.89 6.08
N ILE A 114 7.95 1.87 6.05
CA ILE A 114 8.18 3.20 6.64
C ILE A 114 7.11 3.52 7.67
N ASN A 115 7.45 4.42 8.60
CA ASN A 115 6.58 4.84 9.71
C ASN A 115 6.08 6.29 9.60
N TYR A 116 6.16 6.86 8.40
CA TYR A 116 5.63 8.18 8.06
C TYR A 116 4.89 8.09 6.72
N ASN A 117 3.96 9.01 6.47
CA ASN A 117 3.27 9.07 5.19
C ASN A 117 4.20 9.73 4.15
N PRO A 118 4.61 9.02 3.09
CA PRO A 118 5.47 9.61 2.07
C PRO A 118 4.68 10.63 1.25
N SER A 119 5.33 11.71 0.86
CA SER A 119 4.79 12.62 -0.16
C SER A 119 4.67 11.91 -1.51
N SER A 120 3.84 12.46 -2.40
CA SER A 120 3.72 11.95 -3.78
C SER A 120 5.06 12.01 -4.53
N LEU A 121 5.92 12.98 -4.20
CA LEU A 121 7.26 13.11 -4.75
C LEU A 121 8.21 12.01 -4.25
N GLU A 122 8.20 11.71 -2.95
CA GLU A 122 8.98 10.59 -2.40
C GLU A 122 8.53 9.23 -2.96
N MET A 123 7.22 9.07 -3.17
CA MET A 123 6.69 7.87 -3.82
C MET A 123 7.12 7.79 -5.29
N LEU A 124 7.13 8.90 -6.03
CA LEU A 124 7.66 8.96 -7.39
C LEU A 124 9.14 8.54 -7.44
N GLU A 125 9.95 9.10 -6.53
CA GLU A 125 11.36 8.75 -6.41
C GLU A 125 11.54 7.26 -6.16
N SER A 126 10.82 6.68 -5.21
CA SER A 126 10.92 5.24 -4.89
C SER A 126 10.62 4.35 -6.10
N GLN A 127 9.55 4.65 -6.82
CA GLN A 127 9.11 3.89 -7.99
C GLN A 127 10.08 4.03 -9.16
N SER A 128 10.69 5.20 -9.34
CA SER A 128 11.74 5.41 -10.36
C SER A 128 12.98 4.54 -10.11
N HIS A 129 13.25 4.23 -8.84
CA HIS A 129 14.33 3.33 -8.42
C HIS A 129 13.91 1.86 -8.41
N GLY A 130 12.62 1.57 -8.60
CA GLY A 130 12.10 0.21 -8.71
C GLY A 130 11.67 -0.41 -7.39
N TYR A 131 11.47 0.38 -6.34
CA TYR A 131 10.96 -0.11 -5.06
C TYR A 131 9.66 0.60 -4.66
N ARG A 132 8.97 0.06 -3.66
CA ARG A 132 7.72 0.63 -3.14
C ARG A 132 7.74 0.72 -1.63
N TYR A 133 7.05 1.72 -1.10
CA TYR A 133 6.80 1.79 0.33
C TYR A 133 5.56 1.00 0.74
N SER A 134 5.63 0.47 1.95
CA SER A 134 4.49 0.05 2.75
C SER A 134 4.51 0.89 4.03
N THR A 135 3.36 1.40 4.47
CA THR A 135 3.33 2.33 5.61
C THR A 135 2.66 1.73 6.82
N ILE A 136 3.25 1.94 8.00
CA ILE A 136 2.59 1.75 9.30
C ILE A 136 2.61 3.07 10.08
N SER A 137 1.44 3.67 10.29
CA SER A 137 1.35 4.78 11.25
C SER A 137 1.24 4.23 12.66
N TRP A 138 2.36 4.20 13.38
CA TRP A 138 2.39 3.73 14.76
C TRP A 138 1.54 4.60 15.69
N GLU A 139 1.52 5.92 15.51
CA GLU A 139 0.67 6.83 16.27
C GLU A 139 -0.81 6.42 16.15
N HIS A 140 -1.32 6.32 14.92
CA HIS A 140 -2.71 5.94 14.68
C HIS A 140 -3.04 4.50 15.10
N ALA A 141 -2.09 3.57 14.95
CA ALA A 141 -2.25 2.19 15.40
C ALA A 141 -2.36 2.08 16.93
N LEU A 142 -1.53 2.82 17.67
CA LEU A 142 -1.49 2.79 19.13
C LEU A 142 -2.67 3.55 19.75
N GLU A 143 -3.10 4.65 19.14
CA GLU A 143 -4.22 5.45 19.62
C GLU A 143 -5.59 4.89 19.22
N GLY A 144 -5.65 4.10 18.14
CA GLY A 144 -6.90 3.67 17.53
C GLY A 144 -7.63 4.84 16.87
N SER A 145 -6.93 5.56 15.99
CA SER A 145 -7.45 6.70 15.23
C SER A 145 -7.29 6.49 13.71
N LEU A 146 -7.96 7.33 12.92
CA LEU A 146 -7.92 7.27 11.46
C LEU A 146 -6.70 8.03 10.92
N VAL A 147 -6.01 7.42 9.95
CA VAL A 147 -5.02 8.08 9.10
C VAL A 147 -5.75 8.94 8.08
N GLU A 148 -5.39 10.24 8.02
CA GLU A 148 -6.00 11.25 7.14
C GLU A 148 -7.54 11.35 7.24
N GLU A 149 -8.14 10.93 8.37
CA GLU A 149 -9.60 10.83 8.56
C GLU A 149 -10.29 9.85 7.59
N LYS A 150 -9.54 8.91 6.95
CA LYS A 150 -10.07 8.06 5.87
C LYS A 150 -10.14 6.58 6.23
N ARG A 151 -9.08 6.08 6.85
CA ARG A 151 -8.77 4.65 7.02
C ARG A 151 -8.00 4.45 8.31
N ASP A 152 -8.17 3.30 8.95
CA ASP A 152 -7.33 2.97 10.11
C ASP A 152 -5.90 2.58 9.68
N ALA A 153 -4.97 2.50 10.65
CA ALA A 153 -3.58 2.18 10.38
C ALA A 153 -3.37 0.80 9.74
N PHE A 154 -4.24 -0.17 10.04
CA PHE A 154 -4.17 -1.50 9.45
C PHE A 154 -4.59 -1.48 7.99
N GLU A 155 -5.71 -0.86 7.67
CA GLU A 155 -6.17 -0.71 6.29
C GLU A 155 -5.21 0.13 5.45
N HIS A 156 -4.53 1.11 6.05
CA HIS A 156 -3.46 1.85 5.37
C HIS A 156 -2.33 0.91 4.91
N LEU A 157 -1.83 0.05 5.81
CA LEU A 157 -0.83 -0.96 5.48
C LEU A 157 -1.31 -1.90 4.36
N LEU A 158 -2.56 -2.38 4.45
CA LEU A 158 -3.14 -3.28 3.43
C LEU A 158 -3.26 -2.62 2.06
N HIS A 159 -3.59 -1.34 2.03
CA HIS A 159 -3.69 -0.56 0.81
C HIS A 159 -2.33 -0.44 0.12
N ASP A 160 -1.28 -0.12 0.87
CA ASP A 160 0.07 -0.01 0.30
C ASP A 160 0.57 -1.36 -0.20
N LEU A 161 0.29 -2.47 0.51
CA LEU A 161 0.60 -3.82 0.04
C LEU A 161 -0.15 -4.17 -1.26
N ALA A 162 -1.41 -3.76 -1.39
CA ALA A 162 -2.16 -3.95 -2.63
C ALA A 162 -1.58 -3.12 -3.78
N HIS A 163 -1.10 -1.91 -3.50
CA HIS A 163 -0.40 -1.07 -4.47
C HIS A 163 0.95 -1.64 -4.87
N ALA A 164 1.73 -2.16 -3.92
CA ALA A 164 2.97 -2.86 -4.19
C ALA A 164 2.75 -4.05 -5.13
N TYR A 165 1.68 -4.83 -4.89
CA TYR A 165 1.26 -5.87 -5.84
C TYR A 165 1.05 -5.34 -7.25
N MET A 166 0.32 -4.22 -7.41
CA MET A 166 0.03 -3.67 -8.73
C MET A 166 1.28 -3.20 -9.50
N PHE A 167 2.35 -2.84 -8.79
CA PHE A 167 3.61 -2.43 -9.42
C PHE A 167 4.52 -3.59 -9.77
N PHE A 168 4.63 -4.59 -8.89
CA PHE A 168 5.53 -5.72 -9.12
C PHE A 168 4.87 -6.91 -9.84
N ARG A 169 3.54 -6.91 -10.02
CA ARG A 169 2.85 -8.05 -10.66
C ARG A 169 3.42 -8.31 -12.05
N GLU A 170 3.74 -9.58 -12.28
CA GLU A 170 4.55 -10.04 -13.40
C GLU A 170 3.88 -9.81 -14.77
N ASP A 171 2.55 -9.67 -14.81
CA ASP A 171 1.77 -9.45 -16.04
C ASP A 171 1.63 -7.98 -16.47
N TYR A 172 2.15 -7.01 -15.70
CA TYR A 172 1.98 -5.56 -15.96
C TYR A 172 3.22 -4.82 -16.46
N ASP A 173 4.26 -5.54 -16.92
CA ASP A 173 5.52 -4.94 -17.38
C ASP A 173 6.13 -4.00 -16.31
N TYR A 174 6.70 -4.61 -15.27
CA TYR A 174 7.38 -3.90 -14.18
C TYR A 174 8.46 -2.93 -14.68
N GLU A 175 9.27 -3.35 -15.66
CA GLU A 175 10.35 -2.51 -16.19
C GLU A 175 9.79 -1.29 -16.95
N GLY A 176 8.72 -1.47 -17.72
CA GLY A 176 8.01 -0.35 -18.36
C GLY A 176 7.40 0.61 -17.35
N GLN A 177 6.84 0.13 -16.24
CA GLN A 177 6.30 0.99 -15.17
C GLN A 177 7.42 1.79 -14.51
N LYS A 178 8.51 1.12 -14.13
CA LYS A 178 9.69 1.74 -13.54
C LYS A 178 10.27 2.83 -14.46
N GLN A 179 10.38 2.54 -15.76
CA GLN A 179 10.85 3.50 -16.74
C GLN A 179 9.92 4.72 -16.86
N PHE A 180 8.60 4.50 -16.88
CA PHE A 180 7.62 5.60 -16.86
C PHE A 180 7.81 6.52 -15.64
N PHE A 181 7.93 5.97 -14.44
CA PHE A 181 8.14 6.77 -13.23
C PHE A 181 9.51 7.46 -13.23
N LYS A 182 10.54 6.83 -13.79
CA LYS A 182 11.85 7.44 -13.96
C LYS A 182 11.82 8.65 -14.89
N ASP A 183 11.10 8.56 -16.00
CA ASP A 183 10.94 9.69 -16.92
C ASP A 183 10.16 10.82 -16.26
N MET A 184 9.08 10.48 -15.54
CA MET A 184 8.29 11.45 -14.76
C MET A 184 9.11 12.13 -13.66
N TRP A 185 10.01 11.40 -12.98
CA TRP A 185 10.90 11.96 -11.97
C TRP A 185 11.90 12.95 -12.58
N ILE A 186 12.55 12.58 -13.68
CA ILE A 186 13.49 13.45 -14.41
C ILE A 186 12.78 14.72 -14.90
N ASP A 187 11.53 14.58 -15.36
CA ASP A 187 10.75 15.68 -15.92
C ASP A 187 9.98 16.49 -14.87
N TYR A 188 9.96 16.07 -13.59
CA TYR A 188 9.21 16.74 -12.53
C TYR A 188 9.48 18.26 -12.45
N PRO A 189 10.74 18.75 -12.51
CA PRO A 189 11.03 20.19 -12.49
C PRO A 189 10.36 20.98 -13.63
N LYS A 190 10.07 20.34 -14.77
CA LYS A 190 9.38 20.98 -15.91
C LYS A 190 7.91 21.28 -15.59
N TYR A 191 7.32 20.55 -14.65
CA TYR A 191 5.91 20.65 -14.29
C TYR A 191 5.64 21.51 -13.05
N GLU A 192 6.66 21.79 -12.23
CA GLU A 192 6.55 22.60 -11.00
C GLU A 192 5.78 23.92 -11.19
N PRO A 193 6.02 24.73 -12.24
CA PRO A 193 5.26 25.97 -12.44
C PRO A 193 3.75 25.75 -12.58
N VAL A 194 3.35 24.67 -13.26
CA VAL A 194 1.93 24.33 -13.46
C VAL A 194 1.33 23.70 -12.21
N LEU A 195 2.08 22.85 -11.51
CA LEU A 195 1.65 22.25 -10.24
C LEU A 195 1.34 23.33 -9.18
N ASN A 196 2.09 24.42 -9.18
CA ASN A 196 1.90 25.54 -8.26
C ASN A 196 0.69 26.43 -8.59
N THR A 197 0.27 26.46 -9.87
CA THR A 197 -0.75 27.39 -10.36
C THR A 197 -2.08 26.73 -10.72
N ASN A 198 -2.10 25.41 -10.92
CA ASN A 198 -3.29 24.66 -11.30
C ASN A 198 -3.58 23.52 -10.29
N PRO A 199 -4.44 23.77 -9.27
CA PRO A 199 -4.76 22.77 -8.25
C PRO A 199 -5.41 21.49 -8.78
N ILE A 200 -6.19 21.59 -9.87
CA ILE A 200 -6.84 20.43 -10.49
C ILE A 200 -5.78 19.53 -11.13
N PHE A 201 -4.86 20.12 -11.90
CA PHE A 201 -3.74 19.39 -12.48
C PHE A 201 -2.86 18.78 -11.40
N ARG A 202 -2.52 19.54 -10.35
CA ARG A 202 -1.73 19.05 -9.21
C ARG A 202 -2.33 17.81 -8.59
N SER A 203 -3.62 17.83 -8.23
CA SER A 203 -4.27 16.66 -7.62
C SER A 203 -4.25 15.43 -8.53
N LYS A 204 -4.47 15.61 -9.84
CA LYS A 204 -4.42 14.49 -10.79
C LYS A 204 -3.00 13.97 -11.03
N PHE A 205 -2.01 14.85 -10.99
CA PHE A 205 -0.59 14.53 -11.11
C PHE A 205 -0.10 13.77 -9.88
N GLU A 206 -0.41 14.26 -8.67
CA GLU A 206 -0.11 13.61 -7.40
C GLU A 206 -0.67 12.19 -7.36
N TYR A 207 -1.94 12.00 -7.78
CA TYR A 207 -2.54 10.67 -7.92
C TYR A 207 -1.78 9.77 -8.90
N CYS A 208 -1.36 10.31 -10.05
CA CYS A 208 -0.59 9.57 -11.07
C CYS A 208 0.73 9.03 -10.50
N ILE A 209 1.40 9.80 -9.66
CA ILE A 209 2.75 9.48 -9.19
C ILE A 209 2.75 8.77 -7.83
N SER A 210 1.64 8.71 -7.10
CA SER A 210 1.55 8.02 -5.80
C SER A 210 0.86 6.66 -5.87
N ASP A 211 -0.35 6.62 -6.47
CA ASP A 211 -1.31 5.53 -6.28
C ASP A 211 -1.66 4.81 -7.59
N MET A 212 -1.20 5.34 -8.73
CA MET A 212 -1.52 4.78 -10.02
C MET A 212 -0.46 3.78 -10.46
N ASN A 213 -0.65 2.50 -10.12
CA ASN A 213 0.18 1.42 -10.65
C ASN A 213 -0.66 0.53 -11.55
N SER A 214 -0.24 0.50 -12.80
CA SER A 214 -0.97 -0.12 -13.88
C SER A 214 -0.01 -0.37 -15.04
N HIS A 215 -0.48 -1.08 -16.05
CA HIS A 215 0.29 -1.29 -17.27
C HIS A 215 0.78 0.06 -17.87
N PRO A 216 2.02 0.17 -18.38
CA PRO A 216 2.61 1.43 -18.86
C PRO A 216 1.73 2.19 -19.86
N ALA A 217 1.07 1.48 -20.78
CA ALA A 217 0.11 2.07 -21.71
C ALA A 217 -1.03 2.84 -21.01
N HIS A 218 -1.54 2.34 -19.89
CA HIS A 218 -2.57 3.03 -19.10
C HIS A 218 -2.00 4.25 -18.38
N LEU A 219 -0.78 4.16 -17.83
CA LEU A 219 -0.08 5.28 -17.21
C LEU A 219 0.14 6.41 -18.23
N ALA A 220 0.68 6.08 -19.40
CA ALA A 220 0.87 7.01 -20.50
C ALA A 220 -0.45 7.64 -20.98
N SER A 221 -1.52 6.84 -21.10
CA SER A 221 -2.84 7.34 -21.49
C SER A 221 -3.40 8.33 -20.48
N TYR A 222 -3.34 8.00 -19.18
CA TYR A 222 -3.80 8.88 -18.12
C TYR A 222 -2.98 10.16 -18.07
N TRP A 223 -1.65 10.03 -18.13
CA TRP A 223 -0.73 11.16 -18.14
C TRP A 223 -1.00 12.14 -19.29
N ASN A 224 -1.16 11.60 -20.50
CA ASN A 224 -1.49 12.40 -21.68
C ASN A 224 -2.86 13.08 -21.56
N ALA A 225 -3.85 12.41 -20.95
CA ALA A 225 -5.16 13.02 -20.72
C ALA A 225 -5.05 14.25 -19.80
N ILE A 226 -4.39 14.11 -18.65
CA ILE A 226 -4.30 15.22 -17.68
C ILE A 226 -3.44 16.38 -18.18
N ARG A 227 -2.41 16.12 -19.00
CA ARG A 227 -1.64 17.16 -19.69
C ARG A 227 -2.51 17.96 -20.67
N ARG A 228 -3.29 17.27 -21.50
CA ARG A 228 -4.20 17.92 -22.47
C ARG A 228 -5.20 18.82 -21.78
N GLU A 229 -5.82 18.33 -20.72
CA GLU A 229 -6.78 19.10 -19.92
C GLU A 229 -6.14 20.35 -19.30
N ALA A 230 -4.87 20.27 -18.91
CA ALA A 230 -4.11 21.40 -18.36
C ALA A 230 -3.50 22.33 -19.43
N GLY A 231 -3.70 22.05 -20.72
CA GLY A 231 -3.10 22.83 -21.82
C GLY A 231 -1.59 22.65 -21.98
N ILE A 232 -1.01 21.60 -21.40
CA ILE A 232 0.42 21.28 -21.53
C ILE A 232 0.63 20.56 -22.88
N PRO A 233 1.49 21.07 -23.78
CA PRO A 233 1.78 20.43 -25.06
C PRO A 233 2.27 18.99 -24.85
N ILE A 234 1.79 18.05 -25.67
CA ILE A 234 2.35 16.70 -25.76
C ILE A 234 3.33 16.72 -26.93
N ASP A 235 4.62 16.60 -26.64
CA ASP A 235 5.61 16.41 -27.70
C ASP A 235 5.29 15.11 -28.46
N ALA A 236 5.01 15.23 -29.75
CA ALA A 236 4.68 14.11 -30.63
C ALA A 236 5.83 13.09 -30.80
N ASN A 237 7.01 13.38 -30.25
CA ASN A 237 8.22 12.58 -30.36
C ASN A 237 8.53 11.68 -29.14
N LEU A 238 7.73 11.78 -28.06
CA LEU A 238 7.80 10.81 -26.96
C LEU A 238 7.12 9.51 -27.42
N LYS A 239 7.93 8.58 -27.94
CA LYS A 239 7.48 7.20 -28.17
C LYS A 239 7.22 6.56 -26.81
N VAL A 240 5.96 6.20 -26.58
CA VAL A 240 5.53 5.26 -25.53
C VAL A 240 6.08 3.88 -25.84
#